data_AF-A0A0S8JI13-F1
#
_entry.id   AF-A0A0S8JI13-F1
#
_cell.length_a   1.000
_cell.length_b   1.000
_cell.length_c   1.000
_cell.angle_alpha   90.00
_cell.angle_beta   90.00
_cell.angle_gamma   90.00
#
_symmetry.space_group_name_H-M   'P 1'
#
loop_
_entity.id
_entity.type
_entity.pdbx_description
1 polymer ?
#
loop_
_entity_poly.entity_id
_entity_poly.type
_entity_poly.pdbx_seq_one_letter_code
_entity_poly.pdbx_strand_id
1 'polypeptide(L)'
;MNSLQKVAILSALICITTLSLSCKQSLPKPTDVRFHTETLIRIGGHGDNWCITWTHDGSQVTSMCDGNWLNGEYLYHNHLYRIVGEAEDFTREDISHNEMFFMEESGQLRHGERAYPFSFCSFVQNGQANSAARDGHVYIYSPEGAQSNHLLLARVKHNEIEKRNCWEYFASWDGGDPLWTDDLDKRGIIHEFPAKNDSGECFGWYSWLPSIVWNEGLGLYIMVNGGTYAGPGLSGSRDDYYHRWMHTKTGSLGFWFSENPYGPWHQFFYLDYWIVDDEKNRTYQPKLSPKWISEDGTRMVLIWSDAMRNKEGRSHTVNYRWNQMEITLEHER
;
A
#
# COMPACT_ATOMS: atom_id res chain seq x y z
N MET A 1 -21.54 -17.73 90.34
CA MET A 1 -22.76 -17.08 89.80
C MET A 1 -22.42 -16.39 88.48
N ASN A 2 -23.03 -16.92 87.43
CA ASN A 2 -23.30 -16.44 86.07
C ASN A 2 -22.20 -15.88 85.13
N SER A 3 -22.10 -16.65 84.05
CA SER A 3 -21.59 -16.42 82.70
C SER A 3 -22.10 -15.13 82.06
N LEU A 4 -21.19 -14.36 81.47
CA LEU A 4 -21.46 -13.31 80.49
C LEU A 4 -20.69 -13.60 79.21
N GLN A 5 -21.45 -14.01 78.19
CA GLN A 5 -21.31 -13.77 76.75
C GLN A 5 -19.91 -13.51 76.17
N LYS A 6 -19.46 -14.42 75.28
CA LYS A 6 -18.77 -14.03 74.05
C LYS A 6 -19.27 -14.89 72.88
N VAL A 7 -20.16 -14.29 72.09
CA VAL A 7 -20.57 -14.76 70.77
C VAL A 7 -19.43 -14.47 69.79
N ALA A 8 -18.91 -15.50 69.13
CA ALA A 8 -17.96 -15.35 68.03
C ALA A 8 -18.73 -15.05 66.73
N ILE A 9 -18.65 -13.81 66.26
CA ILE A 9 -19.02 -13.45 64.88
C ILE A 9 -17.73 -13.47 64.08
N LEU A 10 -17.53 -14.51 63.26
CA LEU A 10 -16.45 -14.54 62.27
C LEU A 10 -17.04 -14.08 60.94
N SER A 11 -16.71 -12.85 60.56
CA SER A 11 -17.11 -12.21 59.32
C SER A 11 -16.56 -12.97 58.12
N ALA A 12 -17.44 -13.48 57.25
CA ALA A 12 -17.06 -13.99 55.94
C ALA A 12 -16.69 -12.82 55.03
N LEU A 13 -15.40 -12.68 54.73
CA LEU A 13 -14.91 -11.75 53.72
C LEU A 13 -15.19 -12.36 52.33
N ILE A 14 -16.30 -11.97 51.71
CA ILE A 14 -16.59 -12.32 50.31
C ILE A 14 -15.72 -11.39 49.45
N CYS A 15 -14.58 -11.91 49.01
CA CYS A 15 -13.77 -11.30 47.95
C CYS A 15 -14.54 -11.46 46.64
N ILE A 16 -15.26 -10.42 46.22
CA ILE A 16 -15.83 -10.35 44.87
C ILE A 16 -14.67 -10.03 43.93
N THR A 17 -14.04 -11.07 43.38
CA THR A 17 -13.18 -10.94 42.21
C THR A 17 -14.07 -10.59 41.02
N THR A 18 -14.13 -9.31 40.68
CA THR A 18 -14.68 -8.87 39.40
C THR A 18 -13.75 -9.37 38.30
N LEU A 19 -14.04 -10.57 37.76
CA LEU A 19 -13.55 -10.95 36.45
C LEU A 19 -14.21 -10.00 35.44
N SER A 20 -13.52 -8.92 35.08
CA SER A 20 -13.82 -8.19 33.87
C SER A 20 -13.41 -9.08 32.69
N LEU A 21 -14.32 -9.97 32.26
CA LEU A 21 -14.30 -10.42 30.88
C LEU A 21 -14.56 -9.20 30.02
N SER A 22 -13.48 -8.49 29.65
CA SER A 22 -13.48 -7.62 28.49
C SER A 22 -13.72 -8.55 27.31
N CYS A 23 -14.99 -8.70 26.93
CA CYS A 23 -15.32 -9.18 25.60
C CYS A 23 -14.69 -8.14 24.66
N LYS A 24 -13.52 -8.46 24.08
CA LYS A 24 -12.96 -7.67 22.98
C LYS A 24 -14.01 -7.73 21.88
N GLN A 25 -14.86 -6.71 21.83
CA GLN A 25 -15.80 -6.53 20.74
C GLN A 25 -14.95 -6.43 19.48
N SER A 26 -15.17 -7.34 18.52
CA SER A 26 -14.42 -7.32 17.27
C SER A 26 -14.66 -5.98 16.59
N LEU A 27 -13.58 -5.27 16.23
CA LEU A 27 -13.69 -4.03 15.47
C LEU A 27 -14.41 -4.29 14.13
N PRO A 28 -15.21 -3.33 13.64
CA PRO A 28 -15.99 -3.53 12.44
C PRO A 28 -15.09 -3.72 11.21
N LYS A 29 -15.47 -4.65 10.34
CA LYS A 29 -14.79 -4.89 9.05
C LYS A 29 -15.48 -4.04 7.98
N PRO A 30 -14.74 -3.30 7.14
CA PRO A 30 -15.33 -2.47 6.10
C PRO A 30 -15.96 -3.34 5.00
N THR A 31 -17.04 -2.83 4.42
CA THR A 31 -17.86 -3.49 3.38
C THR A 31 -18.07 -2.64 2.14
N ASP A 32 -17.83 -1.32 2.22
CA ASP A 32 -17.98 -0.40 1.08
C ASP A 32 -17.08 0.85 1.27
N VAL A 33 -16.97 1.68 0.23
CA VAL A 33 -16.26 2.97 0.25
C VAL A 33 -17.16 4.06 -0.31
N ARG A 34 -17.41 5.09 0.50
CA ARG A 34 -18.04 6.33 0.05
C ARG A 34 -16.99 7.38 -0.28
N PHE A 35 -17.05 7.92 -1.49
CA PHE A 35 -16.17 8.99 -1.97
C PHE A 35 -16.81 10.37 -1.76
N HIS A 36 -16.06 11.31 -1.19
CA HIS A 36 -16.52 12.68 -0.94
C HIS A 36 -15.96 13.63 -1.99
N THR A 37 -16.51 13.60 -3.20
CA THR A 37 -16.01 14.40 -4.33
C THR A 37 -16.11 15.90 -4.11
N GLU A 38 -16.96 16.35 -3.18
CA GLU A 38 -17.01 17.74 -2.72
C GLU A 38 -15.75 18.20 -1.97
N THR A 39 -14.93 17.26 -1.48
CA THR A 39 -13.64 17.51 -0.83
C THR A 39 -12.46 17.42 -1.80
N LEU A 40 -12.73 17.20 -3.09
CA LEU A 40 -11.71 17.04 -4.12
C LEU A 40 -10.84 18.29 -4.22
N ILE A 41 -9.54 18.10 -4.01
CA ILE A 41 -8.54 19.14 -4.24
C ILE A 41 -7.44 18.62 -5.16
N ARG A 42 -6.88 19.55 -5.93
CA ARG A 42 -5.81 19.29 -6.88
C ARG A 42 -4.71 20.31 -6.67
N ILE A 43 -3.52 19.85 -6.29
CA ILE A 43 -2.45 20.70 -5.76
C ILE A 43 -1.18 20.50 -6.57
N GLY A 44 -0.40 21.57 -6.73
CA GLY A 44 0.98 21.50 -7.20
C GLY A 44 1.16 21.33 -8.72
N GLY A 45 2.37 20.90 -9.08
CA GLY A 45 2.83 20.68 -10.46
C GLY A 45 2.67 19.23 -10.93
N HIS A 46 3.48 18.84 -11.91
CA HIS A 46 3.37 17.55 -12.60
C HIS A 46 4.06 16.39 -11.86
N GLY A 47 3.44 15.20 -11.84
CA GLY A 47 4.06 13.98 -11.32
C GLY A 47 3.08 12.83 -11.03
N ASP A 48 3.64 11.65 -10.81
CA ASP A 48 2.91 10.44 -10.43
C ASP A 48 3.67 9.45 -9.55
N ASN A 49 2.89 8.43 -9.17
CA ASN A 49 3.20 7.39 -8.21
C ASN A 49 3.62 7.93 -6.84
N TRP A 50 2.69 8.62 -6.19
CA TRP A 50 2.85 9.27 -4.89
C TRP A 50 2.90 8.27 -3.73
N CYS A 51 3.87 7.34 -3.71
CA CYS A 51 4.11 6.51 -2.53
C CYS A 51 4.46 7.43 -1.34
N ILE A 52 3.80 7.25 -0.20
CA ILE A 52 3.88 8.17 0.95
C ILE A 52 4.32 7.41 2.19
N THR A 53 5.13 8.07 3.02
CA THR A 53 5.46 7.63 4.37
C THR A 53 5.28 8.72 5.43
N TRP A 54 5.12 8.31 6.69
CA TRP A 54 4.94 9.20 7.85
C TRP A 54 6.16 9.12 8.78
N THR A 55 6.89 10.22 8.88
CA THR A 55 8.17 10.34 9.58
C THR A 55 8.02 10.65 11.08
N HIS A 56 9.10 10.51 11.82
CA HIS A 56 9.11 10.64 13.29
C HIS A 56 8.76 12.05 13.81
N ASP A 57 9.18 13.09 13.11
CA ASP A 57 8.86 14.51 13.35
C ASP A 57 7.39 14.85 13.04
N GLY A 58 6.65 13.90 12.48
CA GLY A 58 5.25 14.05 12.13
C GLY A 58 5.02 14.58 10.71
N SER A 59 6.08 14.82 9.93
CA SER A 59 5.94 15.18 8.52
C SER A 59 5.56 13.97 7.64
N GLN A 60 5.13 14.24 6.40
CA GLN A 60 4.89 13.18 5.41
C GLN A 60 5.84 13.39 4.24
N VAL A 61 6.46 12.31 3.79
CA VAL A 61 7.39 12.32 2.65
C VAL A 61 6.78 11.47 1.54
N THR A 62 6.90 11.92 0.30
CA THR A 62 6.49 11.15 -0.88
C THR A 62 7.66 10.93 -1.83
N SER A 63 7.74 9.73 -2.41
CA SER A 63 8.65 9.43 -3.51
C SER A 63 7.90 9.48 -4.84
N MET A 64 8.49 10.10 -5.85
CA MET A 64 8.01 10.12 -7.23
C MET A 64 8.70 8.99 -8.03
N CYS A 65 7.96 8.27 -8.87
CA CYS A 65 8.56 7.32 -9.84
C CYS A 65 8.92 8.03 -11.15
N ASP A 66 9.90 7.48 -11.88
CA ASP A 66 10.43 8.01 -13.14
C ASP A 66 10.95 9.47 -13.03
N GLY A 67 11.84 9.71 -12.07
CA GLY A 67 12.41 11.04 -11.83
C GLY A 67 13.89 11.06 -11.45
N ASN A 68 14.43 12.27 -11.37
CA ASN A 68 15.81 12.55 -10.95
C ASN A 68 15.80 13.75 -9.98
N TRP A 69 15.44 13.51 -8.73
CA TRP A 69 15.20 14.59 -7.75
C TRP A 69 16.47 15.42 -7.46
N LEU A 70 17.66 14.85 -7.60
CA LEU A 70 18.92 15.56 -7.37
C LEU A 70 19.61 16.07 -8.64
N ASN A 71 19.04 15.83 -9.83
CA ASN A 71 19.73 16.04 -11.11
C ASN A 71 21.12 15.37 -11.15
N GLY A 72 21.24 14.17 -10.55
CA GLY A 72 22.46 13.37 -10.55
C GLY A 72 22.73 12.71 -11.91
N GLU A 73 23.87 12.02 -12.02
CA GLU A 73 24.34 11.40 -13.28
C GLU A 73 23.44 10.24 -13.75
N TYR A 74 22.68 9.62 -12.85
CA TYR A 74 21.88 8.44 -13.12
C TYR A 74 20.37 8.73 -13.08
N LEU A 75 19.61 7.96 -13.87
CA LEU A 75 18.15 7.89 -13.83
C LEU A 75 17.75 6.63 -13.06
N TYR A 76 16.77 6.74 -12.16
CA TYR A 76 16.34 5.63 -11.30
C TYR A 76 14.86 5.33 -11.51
N HIS A 77 14.49 4.05 -11.60
CA HIS A 77 13.09 3.61 -11.61
C HIS A 77 12.44 3.71 -10.21
N ASN A 78 13.21 3.40 -9.17
CA ASN A 78 12.88 3.61 -7.77
C ASN A 78 14.20 3.81 -7.00
N HIS A 79 14.27 4.79 -6.11
CA HIS A 79 15.48 5.06 -5.32
C HIS A 79 15.10 5.59 -3.94
N LEU A 80 15.77 5.09 -2.90
CA LEU A 80 15.60 5.63 -1.55
C LEU A 80 16.67 6.67 -1.28
N TYR A 81 16.19 7.82 -0.81
CA TYR A 81 17.05 8.86 -0.27
C TYR A 81 16.85 8.86 1.22
N ARG A 82 17.96 8.91 1.97
CA ARG A 82 17.89 9.24 3.38
C ARG A 82 17.66 10.74 3.50
N ILE A 83 16.63 11.12 4.23
CA ILE A 83 16.37 12.50 4.60
C ILE A 83 17.02 12.74 5.96
N VAL A 84 17.99 13.64 6.03
CA VAL A 84 18.73 14.00 7.24
C VAL A 84 18.47 15.46 7.56
N GLY A 85 17.69 15.70 8.61
CA GLY A 85 17.29 17.03 9.06
C GLY A 85 15.79 17.10 9.35
N GLU A 86 15.31 18.30 9.62
CA GLU A 86 13.90 18.57 9.98
C GLU A 86 13.09 18.98 8.75
N ALA A 87 11.76 19.01 8.87
CA ALA A 87 10.83 19.30 7.76
C ALA A 87 11.16 20.59 6.97
N GLU A 88 11.68 21.63 7.64
CA GLU A 88 12.02 22.91 7.03
C GLU A 88 13.49 23.03 6.57
N ASP A 89 14.38 22.12 7.01
CA ASP A 89 15.82 22.14 6.71
C ASP A 89 16.39 20.71 6.77
N PHE A 90 16.36 20.03 5.61
CA PHE A 90 16.90 18.69 5.45
C PHE A 90 17.87 18.57 4.28
N THR A 91 18.81 17.65 4.43
CA THR A 91 19.70 17.16 3.38
C THR A 91 19.25 15.78 2.91
N ARG A 92 19.68 15.39 1.71
CA ARG A 92 19.35 14.10 1.11
C ARG A 92 20.65 13.35 0.89
N GLU A 93 20.80 12.20 1.53
CA GLU A 93 21.94 11.32 1.36
C GLU A 93 21.53 10.14 0.48
N ASP A 94 22.42 9.79 -0.44
CA ASP A 94 22.28 8.63 -1.30
C ASP A 94 22.51 7.35 -0.49
N ILE A 95 21.60 6.37 -0.60
CA ILE A 95 21.82 5.01 -0.09
C ILE A 95 22.38 4.20 -1.26
N SER A 96 23.59 3.67 -1.13
CA SER A 96 24.34 3.15 -2.28
C SER A 96 23.70 1.89 -2.88
N HIS A 97 23.98 1.62 -4.16
CA HIS A 97 23.53 0.42 -4.88
C HIS A 97 23.99 -0.92 -4.27
N ASN A 98 24.93 -0.93 -3.32
CA ASN A 98 25.36 -2.14 -2.62
C ASN A 98 24.51 -2.44 -1.36
N GLU A 99 23.71 -1.47 -0.92
CA GLU A 99 22.99 -1.50 0.36
C GLU A 99 21.48 -1.74 0.17
N MET A 100 21.00 -1.70 -1.08
CA MET A 100 19.59 -1.82 -1.42
C MET A 100 19.36 -2.60 -2.71
N PHE A 101 18.10 -2.98 -2.96
CA PHE A 101 17.72 -3.74 -4.15
C PHE A 101 17.92 -2.95 -5.47
N PHE A 102 18.19 -3.69 -6.55
CA PHE A 102 18.14 -3.37 -8.01
C PHE A 102 19.46 -3.06 -8.75
N MET A 103 19.86 -3.95 -9.66
CA MET A 103 19.52 -3.93 -11.11
C MET A 103 19.71 -5.36 -11.68
N GLU A 104 18.79 -5.81 -12.54
CA GLU A 104 18.84 -7.07 -13.30
C GLU A 104 18.91 -8.44 -12.57
N GLU A 105 18.54 -8.52 -11.29
CA GLU A 105 18.55 -9.79 -10.55
C GLU A 105 17.24 -10.59 -10.72
N SER A 106 17.36 -11.92 -10.80
CA SER A 106 16.22 -12.86 -10.72
C SER A 106 15.06 -12.57 -11.68
N GLY A 107 15.37 -11.93 -12.82
CA GLY A 107 14.39 -11.54 -13.81
C GLY A 107 13.80 -12.73 -14.54
N GLN A 108 12.50 -12.67 -14.82
CA GLN A 108 11.78 -13.69 -15.56
C GLN A 108 11.49 -13.22 -16.98
N LEU A 109 11.38 -14.16 -17.90
CA LEU A 109 11.05 -13.86 -19.29
C LEU A 109 9.53 -13.83 -19.47
N ARG A 110 9.04 -12.77 -20.10
CA ARG A 110 7.69 -12.73 -20.66
C ARG A 110 7.69 -12.00 -22.00
N HIS A 111 6.98 -12.58 -22.98
CA HIS A 111 6.91 -12.06 -24.35
C HIS A 111 8.29 -11.81 -25.00
N GLY A 112 9.32 -12.56 -24.60
CA GLY A 112 10.69 -12.39 -25.11
C GLY A 112 11.47 -11.25 -24.47
N GLU A 113 10.91 -10.58 -23.46
CA GLU A 113 11.56 -9.55 -22.66
C GLU A 113 11.81 -10.06 -21.24
N ARG A 114 12.94 -9.66 -20.67
CA ARG A 114 13.24 -9.93 -19.27
C ARG A 114 12.70 -8.79 -18.45
N ALA A 115 11.88 -9.11 -17.45
CA ALA A 115 11.40 -8.16 -16.48
C ALA A 115 11.80 -8.63 -15.08
N TYR A 116 12.08 -7.67 -14.21
CA TYR A 116 12.74 -7.91 -12.94
C TYR A 116 11.76 -7.71 -11.78
N PRO A 117 11.80 -8.56 -10.75
CA PRO A 117 10.96 -8.40 -9.57
C PRO A 117 11.34 -7.14 -8.81
N PHE A 118 10.39 -6.61 -8.06
CA PHE A 118 10.57 -5.44 -7.20
C PHE A 118 11.00 -4.13 -7.91
N SER A 119 10.90 -4.05 -9.25
CA SER A 119 11.31 -2.88 -10.06
C SER A 119 10.66 -1.54 -9.65
N PHE A 120 9.52 -1.58 -8.98
CA PHE A 120 8.91 -0.43 -8.30
C PHE A 120 8.15 -0.92 -7.05
N CYS A 121 8.43 -0.31 -5.91
CA CYS A 121 8.01 -0.81 -4.60
C CYS A 121 7.14 0.17 -3.82
N SER A 122 6.41 -0.38 -2.85
CA SER A 122 5.60 0.38 -1.88
C SER A 122 5.81 -0.19 -0.48
N PHE A 123 6.14 0.68 0.47
CA PHE A 123 6.28 0.31 1.88
C PHE A 123 4.91 0.18 2.56
N VAL A 124 4.74 -0.86 3.36
CA VAL A 124 3.61 -0.93 4.30
C VAL A 124 3.80 0.14 5.38
N GLN A 125 2.81 1.02 5.55
CA GLN A 125 2.87 2.09 6.54
C GLN A 125 2.27 1.64 7.88
N ASN A 126 3.11 1.47 8.90
CA ASN A 126 2.66 1.11 10.26
C ASN A 126 2.55 2.36 11.16
N GLY A 127 1.88 3.41 10.69
CA GLY A 127 1.76 4.68 11.43
C GLY A 127 3.06 5.48 11.51
N GLN A 128 3.06 6.51 12.35
CA GLN A 128 4.18 7.46 12.50
C GLN A 128 5.48 6.73 12.86
N ALA A 129 6.53 6.93 12.07
CA ALA A 129 7.83 6.29 12.27
C ALA A 129 7.76 4.76 12.46
N ASN A 130 6.83 4.10 11.77
CA ASN A 130 6.62 2.65 11.87
C ASN A 130 6.25 2.18 13.29
N SER A 131 5.74 3.07 14.16
CA SER A 131 5.49 2.81 15.58
C SER A 131 4.45 1.72 15.87
N ALA A 132 3.53 1.47 14.93
CA ALA A 132 2.53 0.41 15.05
C ALA A 132 2.99 -0.92 14.45
N ALA A 133 4.26 -1.06 14.05
CA ALA A 133 4.77 -2.30 13.48
C ALA A 133 4.68 -3.45 14.50
N ARG A 134 3.94 -4.50 14.14
CA ARG A 134 3.56 -5.57 15.06
C ARG A 134 4.66 -6.60 15.31
N ASP A 135 5.59 -6.75 14.38
CA ASP A 135 6.58 -7.83 14.36
C ASP A 135 8.02 -7.32 14.15
N GLY A 136 8.24 -6.01 14.26
CA GLY A 136 9.56 -5.37 14.13
C GLY A 136 10.15 -5.36 12.72
N HIS A 137 9.38 -5.80 11.70
CA HIS A 137 9.80 -5.78 10.31
C HIS A 137 9.28 -4.54 9.57
N VAL A 138 10.02 -4.20 8.52
CA VAL A 138 9.59 -3.32 7.44
C VAL A 138 9.23 -4.20 6.26
N TYR A 139 8.08 -3.94 5.65
CA TYR A 139 7.55 -4.70 4.52
C TYR A 139 7.52 -3.85 3.26
N ILE A 140 7.93 -4.44 2.13
CA ILE A 140 7.77 -3.85 0.80
C ILE A 140 6.97 -4.79 -0.10
N TYR A 141 6.02 -4.20 -0.82
CA TYR A 141 5.27 -4.85 -1.86
C TYR A 141 5.70 -4.37 -3.23
N SER A 142 5.62 -5.26 -4.22
CA SER A 142 5.81 -4.89 -5.62
C SER A 142 5.07 -5.85 -6.54
N PRO A 143 4.49 -5.38 -7.64
CA PRO A 143 4.11 -6.25 -8.75
C PRO A 143 5.31 -7.04 -9.27
N GLU A 144 5.09 -8.30 -9.64
CA GLU A 144 6.10 -9.05 -10.39
C GLU A 144 6.32 -8.39 -11.74
N GLY A 145 7.57 -8.08 -12.08
CA GLY A 145 7.90 -7.36 -13.30
C GLY A 145 7.48 -8.13 -14.55
N ALA A 146 7.62 -9.46 -14.53
CA ALA A 146 7.15 -10.30 -15.63
C ALA A 146 5.62 -10.40 -15.65
N GLN A 147 4.94 -10.33 -14.52
CA GLN A 147 3.49 -10.52 -14.47
C GLN A 147 2.86 -9.62 -13.41
N SER A 148 2.52 -8.39 -13.83
CA SER A 148 2.07 -7.33 -12.91
C SER A 148 0.85 -7.66 -12.06
N ASN A 149 0.01 -8.64 -12.44
CA ASN A 149 -1.12 -9.07 -11.61
C ASN A 149 -0.71 -10.01 -10.46
N HIS A 150 0.54 -10.49 -10.44
CA HIS A 150 1.11 -11.21 -9.31
C HIS A 150 1.80 -10.22 -8.37
N LEU A 151 1.45 -10.28 -7.09
CA LEU A 151 2.02 -9.43 -6.07
C LEU A 151 3.14 -10.17 -5.32
N LEU A 152 4.28 -9.50 -5.17
CA LEU A 152 5.44 -9.96 -4.41
C LEU A 152 5.50 -9.23 -3.06
N LEU A 153 6.15 -9.87 -2.09
CA LEU A 153 6.39 -9.31 -0.77
C LEU A 153 7.81 -9.63 -0.30
N ALA A 154 8.49 -8.62 0.23
CA ALA A 154 9.74 -8.78 0.95
C ALA A 154 9.66 -8.08 2.31
N ARG A 155 10.50 -8.51 3.25
CA ARG A 155 10.63 -7.89 4.55
C ARG A 155 12.07 -7.88 5.05
N VAL A 156 12.33 -7.02 6.02
CA VAL A 156 13.60 -6.93 6.72
C VAL A 156 13.35 -6.41 8.14
N LYS A 157 14.24 -6.71 9.08
CA LYS A 157 14.18 -6.04 10.39
C LYS A 157 14.41 -4.54 10.21
N HIS A 158 13.66 -3.72 10.94
CA HIS A 158 13.69 -2.26 10.77
C HIS A 158 15.08 -1.62 10.92
N ASN A 159 16.00 -2.26 11.66
CA ASN A 159 17.37 -1.81 11.87
C ASN A 159 18.39 -2.40 10.87
N GLU A 160 17.92 -3.12 9.84
CA GLU A 160 18.74 -3.81 8.84
C GLU A 160 18.34 -3.49 7.40
N ILE A 161 17.54 -2.45 7.19
CA ILE A 161 17.00 -2.09 5.86
C ILE A 161 18.10 -1.90 4.79
N GLU A 162 19.27 -1.42 5.19
CA GLU A 162 20.45 -1.17 4.35
C GLU A 162 21.35 -2.40 4.17
N LYS A 163 20.97 -3.55 4.74
CA LYS A 163 21.73 -4.80 4.65
C LYS A 163 21.04 -5.75 3.69
N ARG A 164 21.50 -5.77 2.43
CA ARG A 164 20.93 -6.58 1.35
C ARG A 164 20.70 -8.06 1.71
N ASN A 165 21.60 -8.67 2.47
CA ASN A 165 21.55 -10.08 2.88
C ASN A 165 20.64 -10.35 4.10
N CYS A 166 20.09 -9.32 4.73
CA CYS A 166 19.11 -9.44 5.82
C CYS A 166 17.67 -9.43 5.32
N TRP A 167 17.45 -9.20 4.02
CA TRP A 167 16.12 -9.21 3.43
C TRP A 167 15.63 -10.64 3.18
N GLU A 168 14.35 -10.85 3.44
CA GLU A 168 13.64 -12.10 3.19
C GLU A 168 12.48 -11.85 2.22
N TYR A 169 12.17 -12.84 1.41
CA TYR A 169 11.11 -12.84 0.41
C TYR A 169 10.04 -13.84 0.79
N PHE A 170 8.78 -13.49 0.59
CA PHE A 170 7.71 -14.47 0.70
C PHE A 170 7.95 -15.59 -0.32
N ALA A 171 7.86 -16.85 0.10
CA ALA A 171 8.07 -18.02 -0.74
C ALA A 171 6.76 -18.78 -1.00
N SER A 172 6.01 -19.08 0.07
CA SER A 172 4.75 -19.82 -0.01
C SER A 172 3.98 -19.74 1.30
N TRP A 173 2.76 -20.27 1.32
CA TRP A 173 1.99 -20.48 2.54
C TRP A 173 2.21 -21.89 3.10
N ASP A 174 2.25 -22.02 4.43
CA ASP A 174 2.15 -23.28 5.16
C ASP A 174 1.00 -23.18 6.17
N GLY A 175 -0.13 -23.84 5.91
CA GLY A 175 -1.27 -23.86 6.83
C GLY A 175 -1.87 -22.49 7.18
N GLY A 176 -1.54 -21.42 6.44
CA GLY A 176 -1.94 -20.03 6.73
C GLY A 176 -0.82 -19.14 7.25
N ASP A 177 0.34 -19.70 7.55
CA ASP A 177 1.54 -18.95 7.92
C ASP A 177 2.44 -18.70 6.70
N PRO A 178 3.02 -17.48 6.55
CA PRO A 178 3.91 -17.20 5.45
C PRO A 178 5.30 -17.83 5.68
N LEU A 179 5.77 -18.61 4.71
CA LEU A 179 7.14 -19.07 4.64
C LEU A 179 8.01 -18.04 3.90
N TRP A 180 9.20 -17.82 4.43
CA TRP A 180 10.16 -16.84 3.94
C TRP A 180 11.45 -17.50 3.46
N THR A 181 12.09 -16.87 2.48
CA THR A 181 13.39 -17.32 1.93
C THR A 181 14.31 -16.11 1.78
N ASP A 182 15.61 -16.34 1.97
CA ASP A 182 16.67 -15.37 1.65
C ASP A 182 17.10 -15.43 0.16
N ASP A 183 16.56 -16.38 -0.60
CA ASP A 183 16.84 -16.61 -2.01
C ASP A 183 15.76 -15.96 -2.89
N LEU A 184 16.11 -14.86 -3.56
CA LEU A 184 15.20 -14.11 -4.42
C LEU A 184 14.64 -14.93 -5.60
N ASP A 185 15.37 -15.95 -6.06
CA ASP A 185 14.90 -16.84 -7.13
C ASP A 185 13.80 -17.78 -6.66
N LYS A 186 13.64 -17.96 -5.33
CA LYS A 186 12.60 -18.78 -4.70
C LYS A 186 11.39 -17.97 -4.23
N ARG A 187 11.31 -16.67 -4.54
CA ARG A 187 10.16 -15.84 -4.20
C ARG A 187 8.87 -16.43 -4.76
N GLY A 188 7.80 -16.31 -4.00
CA GLY A 188 6.45 -16.68 -4.37
C GLY A 188 5.55 -15.46 -4.55
N ILE A 189 4.28 -15.74 -4.83
CA ILE A 189 3.23 -14.74 -5.04
C ILE A 189 2.35 -14.68 -3.79
N ILE A 190 2.34 -13.54 -3.09
CA ILE A 190 1.56 -13.37 -1.85
C ILE A 190 0.07 -13.17 -2.15
N HIS A 191 -0.25 -12.53 -3.28
CA HIS A 191 -1.60 -12.26 -3.73
C HIS A 191 -1.64 -12.17 -5.26
N GLU A 192 -2.74 -12.63 -5.87
CA GLU A 192 -2.96 -12.54 -7.31
C GLU A 192 -4.20 -11.68 -7.59
N PHE A 193 -3.99 -10.57 -8.31
CA PHE A 193 -5.05 -9.73 -8.85
C PHE A 193 -5.53 -10.28 -10.20
N PRO A 194 -6.72 -9.86 -10.68
CA PRO A 194 -7.19 -10.24 -12.01
C PRO A 194 -6.21 -9.79 -13.11
N ALA A 195 -5.85 -10.70 -14.01
CA ALA A 195 -5.09 -10.36 -15.22
C ALA A 195 -5.94 -9.60 -16.26
N LYS A 196 -7.27 -9.73 -16.16
CA LYS A 196 -8.27 -9.12 -17.03
C LYS A 196 -9.51 -8.73 -16.24
N ASN A 197 -10.30 -7.79 -16.74
CA ASN A 197 -11.65 -7.57 -16.24
C ASN A 197 -12.65 -8.61 -16.79
N ASP A 198 -13.89 -8.52 -16.33
CA ASP A 198 -15.00 -9.40 -16.75
C ASP A 198 -15.34 -9.31 -18.25
N SER A 199 -14.99 -8.18 -18.88
CA SER A 199 -15.14 -7.98 -20.33
C SER A 199 -13.97 -8.55 -21.14
N GLY A 200 -12.96 -9.15 -20.49
CA GLY A 200 -11.78 -9.74 -21.13
C GLY A 200 -10.69 -8.73 -21.50
N GLU A 201 -10.79 -7.49 -21.04
CA GLU A 201 -9.79 -6.44 -21.25
C GLU A 201 -8.60 -6.66 -20.32
N CYS A 202 -7.39 -6.68 -20.88
CA CYS A 202 -6.18 -7.02 -20.13
C CYS A 202 -5.62 -5.79 -19.39
N PHE A 203 -5.13 -6.00 -18.18
CA PHE A 203 -4.29 -5.03 -17.48
C PHE A 203 -2.85 -5.09 -18.00
N GLY A 204 -2.19 -3.94 -18.10
CA GLY A 204 -0.83 -3.80 -18.62
C GLY A 204 0.24 -3.92 -17.54
N TRP A 205 1.50 -3.79 -17.96
CA TRP A 205 2.68 -3.93 -17.09
C TRP A 205 2.70 -2.92 -15.93
N TYR A 206 2.23 -1.68 -16.18
CA TYR A 206 2.18 -0.62 -15.18
C TYR A 206 0.86 -0.64 -14.37
N SER A 207 0.67 -1.72 -13.62
CA SER A 207 -0.56 -1.98 -12.85
C SER A 207 -0.25 -2.50 -11.45
N TRP A 208 -1.23 -2.43 -10.56
CA TRP A 208 -1.28 -3.20 -9.32
C TRP A 208 -0.20 -2.90 -8.27
N LEU A 209 0.43 -1.72 -8.26
CA LEU A 209 1.27 -1.29 -7.14
C LEU A 209 0.39 -0.84 -5.95
N PRO A 210 0.33 -1.61 -4.85
CA PRO A 210 -0.57 -1.29 -3.76
C PRO A 210 -0.07 -0.11 -2.92
N SER A 211 -0.99 0.52 -2.19
CA SER A 211 -0.70 1.35 -1.02
C SER A 211 -1.38 0.73 0.18
N ILE A 212 -0.60 0.43 1.22
CA ILE A 212 -1.08 -0.28 2.40
C ILE A 212 -0.76 0.56 3.63
N VAL A 213 -1.79 0.86 4.41
CA VAL A 213 -1.66 1.64 5.64
C VAL A 213 -2.32 0.91 6.81
N TRP A 214 -1.68 0.98 7.96
CA TRP A 214 -2.25 0.56 9.23
C TRP A 214 -3.32 1.57 9.67
N ASN A 215 -4.55 1.08 9.88
CA ASN A 215 -5.67 1.86 10.37
C ASN A 215 -5.94 1.48 11.83
N GLU A 216 -5.45 2.31 12.75
CA GLU A 216 -5.56 2.08 14.21
C GLU A 216 -7.01 1.96 14.67
N GLY A 217 -7.90 2.83 14.18
CA GLY A 217 -9.30 2.87 14.60
C GLY A 217 -10.09 1.60 14.23
N LEU A 218 -9.75 0.97 13.10
CA LEU A 218 -10.32 -0.32 12.71
C LEU A 218 -9.51 -1.53 13.17
N GLY A 219 -8.26 -1.31 13.59
CA GLY A 219 -7.34 -2.39 13.92
C GLY A 219 -7.04 -3.29 12.71
N LEU A 220 -6.98 -2.71 11.50
CA LEU A 220 -6.77 -3.43 10.24
C LEU A 220 -5.72 -2.73 9.37
N TYR A 221 -5.03 -3.51 8.55
CA TYR A 221 -4.33 -2.99 7.38
C TYR A 221 -5.32 -2.76 6.26
N ILE A 222 -5.33 -1.56 5.69
CA ILE A 222 -6.16 -1.21 4.53
C ILE A 222 -5.24 -1.06 3.32
N MET A 223 -5.53 -1.83 2.28
CA MET A 223 -4.90 -1.73 0.98
C MET A 223 -5.83 -1.00 0.02
N VAL A 224 -5.30 -0.02 -0.71
CA VAL A 224 -5.88 0.44 -1.97
C VAL A 224 -4.97 0.04 -3.12
N ASN A 225 -5.55 -0.39 -4.24
CA ASN A 225 -4.81 -0.75 -5.43
C ASN A 225 -5.65 -0.57 -6.70
N GLY A 226 -5.01 -0.52 -7.86
CA GLY A 226 -5.69 -0.35 -9.14
C GLY A 226 -4.88 -0.87 -10.31
N GLY A 227 -5.57 -1.46 -11.29
CA GLY A 227 -4.99 -1.91 -12.55
C GLY A 227 -5.10 -0.83 -13.62
N THR A 228 -4.03 -0.66 -14.42
CA THR A 228 -4.08 0.17 -15.63
C THR A 228 -4.25 -0.75 -16.83
N TYR A 229 -5.26 -0.49 -17.66
CA TYR A 229 -5.47 -1.30 -18.87
C TYR A 229 -4.28 -1.21 -19.82
N ALA A 230 -4.02 -2.34 -20.51
CA ALA A 230 -3.01 -2.46 -21.55
C ALA A 230 -3.25 -1.46 -22.69
N GLY A 231 -2.37 -1.48 -23.70
CA GLY A 231 -2.44 -0.63 -24.88
C GLY A 231 -3.79 -0.66 -25.61
N PRO A 232 -3.95 0.12 -26.69
CA PRO A 232 -5.25 0.34 -27.33
C PRO A 232 -6.03 -0.91 -27.77
N GLY A 233 -5.37 -2.05 -27.98
CA GLY A 233 -6.04 -3.32 -28.28
C GLY A 233 -6.55 -4.08 -27.05
N LEU A 234 -6.28 -3.58 -25.83
CA LEU A 234 -6.73 -4.12 -24.54
C LEU A 234 -6.38 -5.62 -24.38
N SER A 235 -5.28 -6.04 -24.99
CA SER A 235 -4.87 -7.44 -25.09
C SER A 235 -3.60 -7.72 -24.29
N GLY A 236 -3.37 -9.00 -24.01
CA GLY A 236 -2.10 -9.48 -23.46
C GLY A 236 -1.03 -9.72 -24.52
N SER A 237 -1.17 -9.14 -25.73
CA SER A 237 -0.11 -9.18 -26.73
C SER A 237 1.12 -8.42 -26.21
N ARG A 238 2.31 -8.79 -26.69
CA ARG A 238 3.56 -8.07 -26.33
C ARG A 238 3.43 -6.57 -26.54
N ASP A 239 2.87 -6.18 -27.68
CA ASP A 239 2.78 -4.78 -28.07
C ASP A 239 1.83 -4.02 -27.13
N ASP A 240 0.62 -4.52 -26.89
CA ASP A 240 -0.30 -3.86 -25.95
C ASP A 240 0.20 -3.92 -24.51
N TYR A 241 0.87 -5.01 -24.11
CA TYR A 241 1.30 -5.20 -22.73
C TYR A 241 2.55 -4.39 -22.37
N TYR A 242 3.51 -4.18 -23.28
CA TYR A 242 4.78 -3.51 -22.98
C TYR A 242 5.03 -2.21 -23.76
N HIS A 243 4.63 -2.14 -25.03
CA HIS A 243 5.14 -1.11 -25.95
C HIS A 243 4.16 0.00 -26.28
N ARG A 244 2.86 -0.30 -26.23
CA ARG A 244 1.82 0.63 -26.63
C ARG A 244 1.33 1.41 -25.44
N TRP A 245 0.95 2.65 -25.74
CA TRP A 245 0.45 3.61 -24.79
C TRP A 245 -0.72 3.06 -23.95
N MET A 246 -0.52 2.97 -22.63
CA MET A 246 -1.55 2.67 -21.63
C MET A 246 -2.40 3.91 -21.34
N HIS A 247 -3.45 3.84 -20.50
CA HIS A 247 -4.36 4.99 -20.23
C HIS A 247 -5.21 5.43 -21.44
N THR A 248 -5.53 4.52 -22.35
CA THR A 248 -6.62 4.73 -23.33
C THR A 248 -7.97 4.80 -22.62
N LYS A 249 -8.10 4.04 -21.51
CA LYS A 249 -9.18 4.06 -20.53
C LYS A 249 -8.67 4.46 -19.15
N THR A 250 -9.59 4.80 -18.26
CA THR A 250 -9.27 4.98 -16.84
C THR A 250 -8.95 3.64 -16.19
N GLY A 251 -8.14 3.63 -15.13
CA GLY A 251 -7.81 2.41 -14.41
C GLY A 251 -8.95 1.89 -13.54
N SER A 252 -8.73 0.74 -12.92
CA SER A 252 -9.60 0.22 -11.86
C SER A 252 -9.18 0.75 -10.48
N LEU A 253 -10.08 0.60 -9.51
CA LEU A 253 -9.84 0.94 -8.10
C LEU A 253 -10.44 -0.14 -7.20
N GLY A 254 -9.65 -0.73 -6.32
CA GLY A 254 -10.12 -1.68 -5.32
C GLY A 254 -9.59 -1.37 -3.94
N PHE A 255 -10.32 -1.88 -2.94
CA PHE A 255 -9.92 -1.84 -1.55
C PHE A 255 -10.01 -3.22 -0.91
N TRP A 256 -8.99 -3.53 -0.11
CA TRP A 256 -8.88 -4.76 0.66
C TRP A 256 -8.51 -4.45 2.11
N PHE A 257 -8.88 -5.35 3.02
CA PHE A 257 -8.37 -5.31 4.39
C PHE A 257 -7.62 -6.60 4.75
N SER A 258 -6.74 -6.51 5.75
CA SER A 258 -6.14 -7.66 6.40
C SER A 258 -5.83 -7.38 7.88
N GLU A 259 -5.72 -8.45 8.67
CA GLU A 259 -5.28 -8.40 10.06
C GLU A 259 -3.74 -8.38 10.16
N ASN A 260 -3.03 -8.76 9.09
CA ASN A 260 -1.57 -8.79 9.02
C ASN A 260 -1.04 -7.92 7.87
N PRO A 261 0.21 -7.43 7.94
CA PRO A 261 0.81 -6.65 6.85
C PRO A 261 1.03 -7.49 5.58
N TYR A 262 0.95 -8.82 5.68
CA TYR A 262 1.16 -9.78 4.60
C TYR A 262 -0.11 -10.48 4.10
N GLY A 263 -1.29 -10.13 4.62
CA GLY A 263 -2.54 -10.83 4.26
C GLY A 263 -2.95 -11.94 5.24
N PRO A 264 -3.93 -12.78 4.89
CA PRO A 264 -4.67 -12.78 3.62
C PRO A 264 -5.46 -11.49 3.42
N TRP A 265 -5.59 -11.07 2.15
CA TRP A 265 -6.29 -9.84 1.76
C TRP A 265 -7.74 -10.13 1.39
N HIS A 266 -8.67 -9.39 2.01
CA HIS A 266 -10.10 -9.52 1.77
C HIS A 266 -10.62 -8.30 1.00
N GLN A 267 -11.05 -8.50 -0.23
CA GLN A 267 -11.65 -7.42 -1.04
C GLN A 267 -13.00 -7.04 -0.45
N PHE A 268 -13.22 -5.74 -0.27
CA PHE A 268 -14.53 -5.22 0.16
C PHE A 268 -15.10 -4.18 -0.80
N PHE A 269 -14.30 -3.63 -1.71
CA PHE A 269 -14.78 -2.69 -2.72
C PHE A 269 -13.99 -2.83 -4.02
N TYR A 270 -14.65 -2.69 -5.17
CA TYR A 270 -13.98 -2.67 -6.48
C TYR A 270 -14.80 -1.91 -7.53
N LEU A 271 -14.12 -1.07 -8.31
CA LEU A 271 -14.60 -0.41 -9.51
C LEU A 271 -13.70 -0.77 -10.68
N ASP A 272 -14.29 -1.28 -11.75
CA ASP A 272 -13.56 -1.70 -12.94
C ASP A 272 -13.02 -0.51 -13.76
N TYR A 273 -13.78 0.58 -13.77
CA TYR A 273 -13.39 1.86 -14.33
C TYR A 273 -13.66 2.95 -13.29
N TRP A 274 -12.60 3.51 -12.75
CA TRP A 274 -12.69 4.57 -11.77
C TRP A 274 -12.57 5.95 -12.42
N ILE A 275 -13.64 6.72 -12.40
CA ILE A 275 -13.64 8.16 -12.73
C ILE A 275 -14.04 8.96 -11.49
N VAL A 276 -13.68 10.24 -11.41
CA VAL A 276 -13.91 11.07 -10.22
C VAL A 276 -14.97 12.12 -10.50
N ASP A 277 -14.67 13.10 -11.35
CA ASP A 277 -15.52 14.26 -11.62
C ASP A 277 -15.67 14.57 -13.12
N ASP A 278 -14.87 13.95 -13.99
CA ASP A 278 -14.93 14.11 -15.44
C ASP A 278 -14.77 12.73 -16.11
N GLU A 279 -15.64 12.40 -17.07
CA GLU A 279 -15.58 11.16 -17.85
C GLU A 279 -14.23 10.97 -18.60
N LYS A 280 -13.48 12.05 -18.79
CA LYS A 280 -12.16 12.06 -19.42
C LYS A 280 -11.03 11.75 -18.44
N ASN A 281 -11.31 11.62 -17.15
CA ASN A 281 -10.30 11.19 -16.18
C ASN A 281 -9.66 9.88 -16.67
N ARG A 282 -8.36 9.75 -16.40
CA ARG A 282 -7.56 8.55 -16.63
C ARG A 282 -6.81 8.27 -15.34
N THR A 283 -7.56 7.94 -14.30
CA THR A 283 -7.04 7.70 -12.95
C THR A 283 -6.20 6.44 -12.91
N TYR A 284 -5.16 6.44 -12.08
CA TYR A 284 -4.27 5.31 -11.85
C TYR A 284 -3.46 5.53 -10.57
N GLN A 285 -2.81 4.47 -10.09
CA GLN A 285 -1.91 4.49 -8.92
C GLN A 285 -2.54 5.13 -7.68
N PRO A 286 -3.69 4.63 -7.18
CA PRO A 286 -4.30 5.13 -5.96
C PRO A 286 -3.40 4.86 -4.74
N LYS A 287 -3.39 5.80 -3.79
CA LYS A 287 -2.61 5.79 -2.55
C LYS A 287 -3.46 6.25 -1.37
N LEU A 288 -3.18 5.75 -0.18
CA LEU A 288 -3.79 6.21 1.07
C LEU A 288 -2.79 7.03 1.86
N SER A 289 -3.23 8.14 2.44
CA SER A 289 -2.40 8.84 3.42
C SER A 289 -2.31 8.00 4.71
N PRO A 290 -1.12 7.67 5.21
CA PRO A 290 -0.94 6.98 6.49
C PRO A 290 -1.18 7.89 7.70
N LYS A 291 -1.24 9.22 7.49
CA LYS A 291 -1.42 10.21 8.56
C LYS A 291 -2.86 10.66 8.72
N TRP A 292 -3.57 10.83 7.61
CA TRP A 292 -4.93 11.38 7.59
C TRP A 292 -5.97 10.27 7.67
N ILE A 293 -6.08 9.72 8.88
CA ILE A 293 -7.06 8.69 9.26
C ILE A 293 -7.78 9.22 10.51
N SER A 294 -9.12 9.16 10.53
CA SER A 294 -9.89 9.55 11.72
C SER A 294 -9.64 8.60 12.88
N GLU A 295 -9.92 9.04 14.11
CA GLU A 295 -9.72 8.25 15.33
C GLU A 295 -10.48 6.92 15.32
N ASP A 296 -11.70 6.91 14.78
CA ASP A 296 -12.52 5.71 14.59
C ASP A 296 -12.12 4.89 13.34
N GLY A 297 -11.14 5.36 12.57
CA GLY A 297 -10.64 4.70 11.38
C GLY A 297 -11.54 4.78 10.15
N THR A 298 -12.74 5.35 10.26
CA THR A 298 -13.73 5.29 9.18
C THR A 298 -13.46 6.31 8.08
N ARG A 299 -12.80 7.44 8.36
CA ARG A 299 -12.46 8.47 7.36
C ARG A 299 -10.98 8.47 7.05
N MET A 300 -10.65 8.51 5.77
CA MET A 300 -9.29 8.51 5.26
C MET A 300 -9.16 9.48 4.08
N VAL A 301 -7.93 9.75 3.65
CA VAL A 301 -7.66 10.50 2.42
C VAL A 301 -7.11 9.58 1.34
N LEU A 302 -7.80 9.54 0.19
CA LEU A 302 -7.37 8.88 -1.04
C LEU A 302 -6.62 9.88 -1.92
N ILE A 303 -5.49 9.45 -2.48
CA ILE A 303 -4.61 10.23 -3.36
C ILE A 303 -4.39 9.44 -4.66
N TRP A 304 -4.25 10.11 -5.81
CA TRP A 304 -4.00 9.43 -7.09
C TRP A 304 -3.39 10.32 -8.16
N SER A 305 -2.96 9.66 -9.24
CA SER A 305 -2.50 10.28 -10.48
C SER A 305 -3.55 10.17 -11.57
N ASP A 306 -3.58 11.13 -12.50
CA ASP A 306 -4.55 11.16 -13.59
C ASP A 306 -3.87 11.59 -14.90
N ALA A 307 -3.91 10.69 -15.89
CA ALA A 307 -3.31 10.86 -17.22
C ALA A 307 -4.21 11.64 -18.19
N MET A 308 -5.25 12.32 -17.69
CA MET A 308 -6.25 13.05 -18.48
C MET A 308 -5.60 13.93 -19.56
N ARG A 309 -6.16 13.80 -20.77
CA ARG A 309 -5.69 14.54 -21.95
C ARG A 309 -6.24 15.96 -21.96
N ASN A 310 -5.43 16.90 -22.43
CA ASN A 310 -5.90 18.25 -22.74
C ASN A 310 -6.70 18.29 -24.06
N LYS A 311 -7.15 19.48 -24.45
CA LYS A 311 -7.95 19.69 -25.67
C LYS A 311 -7.18 19.33 -26.95
N GLU A 312 -5.86 19.41 -26.91
CA GLU A 312 -4.96 19.01 -28.01
C GLU A 312 -4.64 17.51 -28.02
N GLY A 313 -5.23 16.73 -27.09
CA GLY A 313 -5.05 15.29 -27.00
C GLY A 313 -3.76 14.83 -26.30
N ARG A 314 -2.99 15.74 -25.71
CA ARG A 314 -1.76 15.41 -24.97
C ARG A 314 -2.10 14.85 -23.59
N SER A 315 -1.70 13.62 -23.31
CA SER A 315 -1.91 12.96 -22.02
C SER A 315 -0.96 13.50 -20.94
N HIS A 316 -1.25 13.20 -19.67
CA HIS A 316 -0.44 13.63 -18.52
C HIS A 316 -0.34 15.16 -18.41
N THR A 317 -1.48 15.85 -18.61
CA THR A 317 -1.52 17.31 -18.62
C THR A 317 -2.55 17.88 -17.65
N VAL A 318 -3.84 17.60 -17.84
CA VAL A 318 -4.92 18.33 -17.15
C VAL A 318 -4.93 18.05 -15.64
N ASN A 319 -4.84 16.78 -15.26
CA ASN A 319 -4.88 16.34 -13.86
C ASN A 319 -3.65 15.54 -13.45
N TYR A 320 -2.57 15.64 -14.22
CA TYR A 320 -1.29 15.05 -13.87
C TYR A 320 -0.62 15.92 -12.81
N ARG A 321 -1.10 15.77 -11.57
CA ARG A 321 -0.78 16.52 -10.36
C ARG A 321 -1.20 15.69 -9.15
N TRP A 322 -0.96 16.22 -7.96
CA TRP A 322 -1.50 15.63 -6.74
C TRP A 322 -3.02 15.82 -6.70
N ASN A 323 -3.78 14.73 -6.82
CA ASN A 323 -5.22 14.73 -6.63
C ASN A 323 -5.55 14.00 -5.33
N GLN A 324 -6.43 14.56 -4.51
CA GLN A 324 -6.90 13.88 -3.31
C GLN A 324 -8.36 14.18 -3.00
N MET A 325 -9.00 13.28 -2.25
CA MET A 325 -10.31 13.49 -1.62
C MET A 325 -10.44 12.68 -0.34
N GLU A 326 -11.33 13.09 0.55
CA GLU A 326 -11.76 12.28 1.68
C GLU A 326 -12.58 11.08 1.19
N ILE A 327 -12.45 9.96 1.89
CA ILE A 327 -13.28 8.76 1.73
C ILE A 327 -13.81 8.32 3.10
N THR A 328 -14.96 7.67 3.12
CA THR A 328 -15.46 6.93 4.28
C THR A 328 -15.47 5.43 3.97
N LEU A 329 -14.81 4.63 4.81
CA LEU A 329 -14.97 3.19 4.84
C LEU A 329 -16.29 2.87 5.58
N GLU A 330 -17.25 2.32 4.85
CA GLU A 330 -18.53 1.92 5.43
C GLU A 330 -18.44 0.50 5.97
N HIS A 331 -19.18 0.20 7.03
CA HIS A 331 -19.30 -1.13 7.59
C HIS A 331 -20.75 -1.37 8.00
N GLU A 332 -21.16 -2.64 8.03
CA GLU A 332 -22.46 -3.01 8.61
C GLU A 332 -22.52 -2.55 10.08
N ARG A 333 -23.70 -2.10 10.51
CA ARG A 333 -23.94 -1.58 11.87
C ARG A 333 -24.21 -2.69 12.87
#